data_AF-A0A0D5YA90-F1
#
_entry.id   AF-A0A0D5YA90-F1
#
_cell.length_a   1.000
_cell.length_b   1.000
_cell.length_c   1.000
_cell.angle_alpha   90.00
_cell.angle_beta   90.00
_cell.angle_gamma   90.00
#
_symmetry.space_group_name_H-M   'P 1'
#
loop_
_entity.id
_entity.type
_entity.pdbx_description
1 polymer ?
#
loop_
_entity_poly.entity_id
_entity_poly.type
_entity_poly.pdbx_seq_one_letter_code
_entity_poly.pdbx_strand_id
1 'polypeptide(L)'
;CLLKPILNENSSSFKGCGPISLAVKEYLGLLKKPLPELVIDQLKEVAKHTDGNTLYQDNITNACYKFLNEAILLNETTKTMVVTELKSTPFIFVDSTYVDAEKVAFQLNFEAAPYLYQMPTKYKNNFRDLFESVGVKQIFTVEDFASVLEAIKNANNCRKISENDFQLCRRIISEGIWGLIREKSQDFCEKNYGQILLP
;
A
#
# COMPACT_ATOMS: atom_id res chain seq x y z
N CYS A 1 30.24 14.00 -7.44
CA CYS A 1 28.89 14.45 -7.83
C CYS A 1 27.92 13.29 -7.68
N LEU A 2 26.68 13.50 -7.24
CA LEU A 2 25.66 12.47 -7.39
C LEU A 2 25.45 12.26 -8.89
N LEU A 3 25.74 11.05 -9.38
CA LEU A 3 25.59 10.70 -10.80
C LEU A 3 24.11 10.65 -11.22
N LYS A 4 23.20 10.57 -10.24
CA LYS A 4 21.74 10.55 -10.43
C LYS A 4 21.07 11.48 -9.40
N PRO A 5 20.13 12.37 -9.81
CA PRO A 5 19.42 13.26 -8.89
C PRO A 5 18.54 12.46 -7.93
N ILE A 6 18.61 12.71 -6.63
CA ILE A 6 17.77 12.02 -5.62
C ILE A 6 16.57 12.88 -5.26
N LEU A 7 15.44 12.24 -4.93
CA LEU A 7 14.30 12.98 -4.37
C LEU A 7 14.71 13.65 -3.06
N ASN A 8 14.59 14.98 -3.02
CA ASN A 8 14.95 15.79 -1.86
C ASN A 8 13.78 16.70 -1.49
N GLU A 9 12.95 16.24 -0.56
CA GLU A 9 11.90 17.03 0.07
C GLU A 9 12.28 17.43 1.50
N ASN A 10 13.51 17.92 1.71
CA ASN A 10 13.96 18.37 3.04
C ASN A 10 12.90 19.26 3.71
N SER A 11 12.36 18.79 4.82
CA SER A 11 11.51 19.59 5.69
C SER A 11 12.35 20.73 6.26
N SER A 12 11.75 21.91 6.41
CA SER A 12 12.39 23.08 7.04
C SER A 12 12.90 22.81 8.46
N SER A 13 12.44 21.71 9.08
CA SER A 13 12.81 21.24 10.41
C SER A 13 14.16 20.52 10.46
N PHE A 14 14.71 20.05 9.34
CA PHE A 14 16.01 19.36 9.29
C PHE A 14 17.14 20.31 8.87
N LYS A 15 17.64 21.09 9.83
CA LYS A 15 18.92 21.80 9.68
C LYS A 15 20.03 20.82 10.06
N GLY A 16 20.59 20.12 9.07
CA GLY A 16 21.80 19.31 9.24
C GLY A 16 23.04 20.16 9.54
N CYS A 17 24.19 19.83 8.93
CA CYS A 17 25.47 20.51 9.14
C CYS A 17 25.58 21.95 8.57
N GLY A 18 24.50 22.73 8.58
CA GLY A 18 24.43 24.09 8.04
C GLY A 18 23.83 24.19 6.63
N PRO A 19 23.62 25.42 6.12
CA PRO A 19 23.01 25.65 4.83
C PRO A 19 23.96 25.31 3.68
N ILE A 20 23.51 24.50 2.73
CA ILE A 20 24.22 24.22 1.47
C ILE A 20 23.96 25.38 0.49
N SER A 21 25.02 25.94 -0.09
CA SER A 21 24.90 27.01 -1.08
C SER A 21 24.19 26.54 -2.36
N LEU A 22 23.53 27.47 -3.06
CA LEU A 22 22.85 27.19 -4.34
C LEU A 22 23.78 26.55 -5.36
N ALA A 23 25.02 27.05 -5.48
CA ALA A 23 26.03 26.51 -6.39
C ALA A 23 26.36 25.03 -6.09
N VAL A 24 26.45 24.67 -4.80
CA VAL A 24 26.70 23.28 -4.41
C VAL A 24 25.47 22.41 -4.65
N LYS A 25 24.26 22.92 -4.39
CA LYS A 25 23.01 22.19 -4.71
C LYS A 25 22.88 21.91 -6.21
N GLU A 26 23.20 22.89 -7.05
CA GLU A 26 23.19 22.76 -8.50
C GLU A 26 24.26 21.79 -8.99
N TYR A 27 25.49 21.92 -8.49
CA TYR A 27 26.61 21.03 -8.82
C TYR A 27 26.34 19.57 -8.43
N LEU A 28 25.68 19.35 -7.29
CA LEU A 28 25.27 18.02 -6.83
C LEU A 28 23.98 17.51 -7.51
N GLY A 29 23.33 18.31 -8.36
CA GLY A 29 22.09 17.94 -9.04
C GLY A 29 20.85 17.87 -8.15
N LEU A 30 20.92 18.43 -6.93
CA LEU A 30 19.81 18.44 -5.96
C LEU A 30 18.64 19.34 -6.38
N LEU A 31 18.86 20.20 -7.37
CA LEU A 31 17.82 21.07 -7.96
C LEU A 31 17.11 20.41 -9.15
N LYS A 32 17.63 19.29 -9.67
CA LYS A 32 17.04 18.59 -10.81
C LYS A 32 15.94 17.66 -10.31
N LYS A 33 14.76 17.70 -10.92
CA LYS A 33 13.71 16.70 -10.65
C LYS A 33 14.23 15.31 -11.05
N PRO A 34 14.12 14.29 -10.19
CA PRO A 34 14.50 12.93 -10.52
C PRO A 34 13.57 12.33 -11.59
N LEU A 35 14.03 11.26 -12.24
CA LEU A 35 13.16 10.46 -13.11
C LEU A 35 12.24 9.58 -12.23
N PRO A 36 10.99 9.29 -12.64
CA PRO A 36 10.09 8.45 -11.85
C PRO A 36 10.63 7.06 -11.56
N GLU A 37 11.38 6.47 -12.50
CA GLU A 37 12.10 5.19 -12.35
C GLU A 37 13.02 5.19 -11.12
N LEU A 38 13.77 6.28 -10.94
CA LEU A 38 14.71 6.41 -9.84
C LEU A 38 13.98 6.59 -8.50
N VAL A 39 12.84 7.27 -8.48
CA VAL A 39 12.01 7.40 -7.27
C VAL A 39 11.40 6.05 -6.89
N ILE A 40 11.04 5.22 -7.87
CA ILE A 40 10.60 3.85 -7.62
C ILE A 40 11.75 3.02 -7.04
N ASP A 41 12.96 3.11 -7.59
CA ASP A 41 14.13 2.43 -7.03
C ASP A 41 14.41 2.84 -5.58
N GLN A 42 14.28 4.14 -5.28
CA GLN A 42 14.40 4.65 -3.91
C GLN A 42 13.34 4.05 -2.99
N LEU A 43 12.08 4.02 -3.42
CA LEU A 43 10.99 3.43 -2.66
C LEU A 43 11.22 1.93 -2.42
N LYS A 44 11.63 1.18 -3.46
CA LYS A 44 11.97 -0.25 -3.36
C LYS A 44 13.14 -0.48 -2.43
N GLU A 45 14.15 0.39 -2.43
CA GLU A 45 15.30 0.26 -1.54
C GLU A 45 14.90 0.51 -0.08
N VAL A 46 14.10 1.55 0.19
CA VAL A 46 13.57 1.80 1.54
C VAL A 46 12.72 0.62 2.02
N ALA A 47 11.97 -0.02 1.12
CA ALA A 47 11.15 -1.19 1.48
C ALA A 47 11.95 -2.41 1.93
N LYS A 48 13.22 -2.54 1.52
CA LYS A 48 14.09 -3.63 1.96
C LYS A 48 14.61 -3.41 3.39
N HIS A 49 14.85 -2.16 3.78
CA HIS A 49 15.41 -1.82 5.08
C HIS A 49 14.28 -1.62 6.08
N THR A 50 13.84 -2.70 6.70
CA THR A 50 12.80 -2.72 7.75
C THR A 50 13.36 -2.72 9.17
N ASP A 51 14.67 -2.48 9.34
CA ASP A 51 15.36 -2.44 10.62
C ASP A 51 14.97 -1.20 11.44
N GLY A 52 13.81 -1.29 12.09
CA GLY A 52 13.27 -0.28 12.99
C GLY A 52 12.64 0.89 12.24
N ASN A 53 11.33 1.04 12.38
CA ASN A 53 10.61 2.23 11.91
C ASN A 53 11.24 3.50 12.44
N THR A 54 12.01 4.17 11.59
CA THR A 54 12.48 5.51 11.88
C THR A 54 11.54 6.52 11.24
N LEU A 55 11.38 7.69 11.87
CA LEU A 55 10.69 8.85 11.29
C LEU A 55 11.14 9.15 9.85
N TYR A 56 12.38 8.78 9.50
CA TYR A 56 12.94 8.95 8.16
C TYR A 56 12.26 8.07 7.10
N GLN A 57 11.92 6.82 7.43
CA GLN A 57 11.27 5.91 6.49
C GLN A 57 9.91 6.45 6.05
N ASP A 58 9.11 6.96 6.99
CA ASP A 58 7.81 7.54 6.69
C ASP A 58 7.94 8.79 5.81
N ASN A 59 8.89 9.67 6.14
CA ASN A 59 9.14 10.90 5.38
C ASN A 59 9.60 10.61 3.95
N ILE A 60 10.54 9.67 3.77
CA ILE A 60 11.04 9.29 2.45
C ILE A 60 9.92 8.64 1.62
N THR A 61 9.15 7.75 2.23
CA THR A 61 8.00 7.09 1.58
C THR A 61 6.95 8.11 1.14
N ASN A 62 6.59 9.04 2.03
CA ASN A 62 5.61 10.07 1.73
C ASN A 62 6.07 10.99 0.59
N ALA A 63 7.35 11.37 0.58
CA ALA A 63 7.93 12.14 -0.51
C ALA A 63 7.86 11.35 -1.84
N CYS A 64 8.22 10.07 -1.82
CA CYS A 64 8.15 9.21 -3.01
C CYS A 64 6.72 9.13 -3.56
N TYR A 65 5.72 8.88 -2.71
CA TYR A 65 4.32 8.85 -3.15
C TYR A 65 3.85 10.17 -3.73
N LYS A 66 4.21 11.29 -3.09
CA LYS A 66 3.86 12.62 -3.61
C LYS A 66 4.43 12.85 -5.00
N PHE A 67 5.72 12.55 -5.19
CA PHE A 67 6.37 12.68 -6.49
C PHE A 67 5.72 11.78 -7.54
N LEU A 68 5.47 10.51 -7.21
CA LEU A 68 4.88 9.54 -8.14
C LEU A 68 3.43 9.91 -8.47
N ASN A 69 2.65 10.37 -7.50
CA ASN A 69 1.28 10.83 -7.72
C ASN A 69 1.24 12.05 -8.66
N GLU A 70 2.16 13.01 -8.51
CA GLU A 70 2.29 14.10 -9.48
C GLU A 70 2.71 13.58 -10.87
N ALA A 71 3.66 12.64 -10.93
CA ALA A 71 4.21 12.13 -12.19
C ALA A 71 3.18 11.35 -13.03
N ILE A 72 2.32 10.54 -12.42
CA ILE A 72 1.29 9.78 -13.14
C ILE A 72 0.20 10.67 -13.75
N LEU A 73 -0.01 11.87 -13.21
CA LEU A 73 -1.00 12.82 -13.72
C LEU A 73 -0.50 13.59 -14.95
N LEU A 74 0.81 13.53 -15.26
CA LEU A 74 1.39 14.28 -16.38
C LEU A 74 1.20 13.58 -17.73
N ASN A 75 1.37 12.25 -17.79
CA ASN A 75 1.21 11.50 -19.04
C ASN A 75 0.93 10.01 -18.78
N GLU A 76 0.14 9.40 -19.68
CA GLU A 76 -0.29 7.99 -19.57
C GLU A 76 0.86 6.98 -19.73
N THR A 77 1.91 7.31 -20.48
CA THR A 77 3.10 6.45 -20.63
C THR A 77 3.84 6.28 -19.30
N THR A 78 4.05 7.39 -18.58
CA THR A 78 4.67 7.40 -17.25
C THR A 78 3.78 6.67 -16.27
N LYS A 79 2.47 6.91 -16.30
CA LYS A 79 1.51 6.19 -15.45
C LYS A 79 1.60 4.68 -15.64
N THR A 80 1.61 4.22 -16.89
CA THR A 80 1.71 2.78 -17.21
C THR A 80 3.00 2.19 -16.66
N MET A 81 4.14 2.86 -16.87
CA MET A 81 5.43 2.42 -16.34
C MET A 81 5.44 2.36 -14.81
N VAL A 82 5.01 3.44 -14.15
CA VAL A 82 4.96 3.52 -12.68
C VAL A 82 4.07 2.42 -12.10
N VAL A 83 2.89 2.19 -12.68
CA VAL A 83 1.96 1.15 -12.22
C VAL A 83 2.56 -0.24 -12.38
N THR A 84 3.16 -0.54 -13.53
CA THR A 84 3.79 -1.85 -13.78
C THR A 84 4.92 -2.12 -12.78
N GLU A 85 5.78 -1.14 -12.56
CA GLU A 85 6.92 -1.28 -11.66
C GLU A 85 6.51 -1.40 -10.19
N LEU A 86 5.52 -0.62 -9.73
CA LEU A 86 5.04 -0.68 -8.35
C LEU A 86 4.28 -1.98 -8.05
N LYS A 87 3.54 -2.53 -9.02
CA LYS A 87 2.84 -3.82 -8.85
C LYS A 87 3.78 -5.02 -8.68
N SER A 88 5.05 -4.89 -9.06
CA SER A 88 6.02 -5.99 -9.00
C SER A 88 6.53 -6.29 -7.58
N THR A 89 6.34 -5.38 -6.62
CA THR A 89 6.91 -5.49 -5.27
C THR A 89 6.01 -4.87 -4.22
N PRO A 90 6.04 -5.35 -2.96
CA PRO A 90 5.39 -4.67 -1.85
C PRO A 90 5.93 -3.24 -1.70
N PHE A 91 5.05 -2.25 -1.76
CA PHE A 91 5.46 -0.85 -1.74
C PHE A 91 4.54 0.03 -0.90
N ILE A 92 3.37 -0.45 -0.50
CA ILE A 92 2.42 0.35 0.29
C ILE A 92 2.78 0.23 1.77
N PHE A 93 3.17 1.35 2.37
CA PHE A 93 3.57 1.40 3.77
C PHE A 93 2.36 1.45 4.70
N VAL A 94 2.10 0.36 5.42
CA VAL A 94 1.01 0.23 6.40
C VAL A 94 1.56 -0.41 7.66
N ASP A 95 1.22 0.16 8.82
CA ASP A 95 1.57 -0.37 10.14
C ASP A 95 3.02 -0.86 10.27
N SER A 96 3.99 -0.04 9.82
CA SER A 96 5.44 -0.36 9.89
C SER A 96 5.96 -1.34 8.85
N THR A 97 5.14 -1.74 7.88
CA THR A 97 5.49 -2.76 6.91
C THR A 97 5.11 -2.32 5.50
N TYR A 98 5.81 -2.84 4.50
CA TYR A 98 5.43 -2.65 3.10
C TYR A 98 4.63 -3.86 2.63
N VAL A 99 3.46 -3.60 2.07
CA VAL A 99 2.52 -4.62 1.60
C VAL A 99 2.16 -4.40 0.14
N ASP A 100 1.69 -5.48 -0.50
CA ASP A 100 1.21 -5.47 -1.88
C ASP A 100 -0.11 -4.69 -2.00
N ALA A 101 -0.34 -4.10 -3.17
CA ALA A 101 -1.57 -3.35 -3.45
C ALA A 101 -2.84 -4.21 -3.29
N GLU A 102 -2.75 -5.50 -3.56
CA GLU A 102 -3.86 -6.46 -3.44
C GLU A 102 -4.33 -6.66 -2.00
N LYS A 103 -3.46 -6.42 -1.01
CA LYS A 103 -3.76 -6.54 0.42
C LYS A 103 -4.31 -5.25 1.02
N VAL A 104 -4.46 -4.18 0.24
CA VAL A 104 -4.88 -2.87 0.75
C VAL A 104 -6.19 -2.43 0.09
N ALA A 105 -7.11 -1.91 0.92
CA ALA A 105 -8.31 -1.22 0.44
C ALA A 105 -8.46 0.16 1.08
N PHE A 106 -9.12 1.09 0.37
CA PHE A 106 -9.41 2.41 0.90
C PHE A 106 -10.36 2.36 2.11
N GLN A 107 -11.25 1.37 2.17
CA GLN A 107 -12.17 1.17 3.27
C GLN A 107 -12.19 -0.31 3.68
N LEU A 108 -11.96 -0.53 4.97
CA LEU A 108 -12.08 -1.82 5.63
C LEU A 108 -12.53 -1.55 7.06
N ASN A 109 -13.71 -2.05 7.42
CA ASN A 109 -14.39 -1.65 8.65
C ASN A 109 -13.86 -2.35 9.93
N PHE A 110 -12.87 -3.24 9.80
CA PHE A 110 -12.32 -4.02 10.90
C PHE A 110 -10.85 -4.38 10.68
N GLU A 111 -10.16 -4.78 11.74
CA GLU A 111 -8.75 -5.18 11.65
C GLU A 111 -8.62 -6.60 11.08
N ALA A 112 -7.88 -6.72 9.97
CA ALA A 112 -7.64 -7.98 9.26
C ALA A 112 -6.15 -8.27 8.99
N ALA A 113 -5.26 -7.56 9.68
CA ALA A 113 -3.82 -7.80 9.60
C ALA A 113 -3.49 -9.24 10.08
N PRO A 114 -2.46 -9.89 9.51
CA PRO A 114 -1.56 -9.40 8.46
C PRO A 114 -2.04 -9.69 7.02
N TYR A 115 -3.30 -10.10 6.85
CA TYR A 115 -3.81 -10.56 5.56
C TYR A 115 -4.36 -9.43 4.69
N LEU A 116 -5.16 -8.55 5.29
CA LEU A 116 -5.76 -7.39 4.63
C LEU A 116 -5.61 -6.14 5.50
N TYR A 117 -5.44 -5.00 4.85
CA TYR A 117 -5.13 -3.74 5.48
C TYR A 117 -6.05 -2.63 4.97
N GLN A 118 -6.39 -1.72 5.86
CA GLN A 118 -6.97 -0.45 5.46
C GLN A 118 -5.87 0.53 5.09
N MET A 119 -6.04 1.25 3.98
CA MET A 119 -5.17 2.36 3.60
C MET A 119 -5.06 3.39 4.75
N PRO A 120 -3.84 3.79 5.15
CA PRO A 120 -3.66 4.85 6.14
C PRO A 120 -4.33 6.16 5.72
N THR A 121 -5.00 6.84 6.67
CA THR A 121 -5.77 8.08 6.40
C THR A 121 -4.94 9.18 5.75
N LYS A 122 -3.65 9.29 6.10
CA LYS A 122 -2.71 10.25 5.50
C LYS A 122 -2.50 10.06 3.99
N TYR A 123 -2.75 8.86 3.47
CA TYR A 123 -2.56 8.51 2.06
C TYR A 123 -3.87 8.53 1.27
N LYS A 124 -5.00 8.21 1.91
CA LYS A 124 -6.33 8.12 1.25
C LYS A 124 -6.70 9.35 0.43
N ASN A 125 -6.39 10.55 0.93
CA ASN A 125 -6.77 11.80 0.26
C ASN A 125 -5.64 12.41 -0.57
N ASN A 126 -4.38 12.20 -0.16
CA ASN A 126 -3.24 12.89 -0.75
C ASN A 126 -2.72 12.20 -2.02
N PHE A 127 -2.85 10.87 -2.12
CA PHE A 127 -2.24 10.06 -3.19
C PHE A 127 -3.24 9.08 -3.80
N ARG A 128 -4.52 9.46 -3.83
CA ARG A 128 -5.62 8.59 -4.23
C ARG A 128 -5.43 8.04 -5.65
N ASP A 129 -5.08 8.91 -6.60
CA ASP A 129 -4.90 8.54 -8.01
C ASP A 129 -3.80 7.49 -8.20
N LEU A 130 -2.70 7.61 -7.43
CA LEU A 130 -1.62 6.63 -7.45
C LEU A 130 -2.09 5.26 -6.98
N PHE A 131 -2.78 5.21 -5.84
CA PHE A 131 -3.25 3.95 -5.27
C PHE A 131 -4.38 3.31 -6.08
N GLU A 132 -5.30 4.09 -6.63
CA GLU A 132 -6.31 3.56 -7.57
C GLU A 132 -5.65 3.02 -8.84
N SER A 133 -4.63 3.71 -9.38
CA SER A 133 -3.91 3.28 -10.59
C SER A 133 -3.16 1.96 -10.41
N VAL A 134 -2.60 1.70 -9.21
CA VAL A 134 -1.96 0.41 -8.91
C VAL A 134 -2.95 -0.69 -8.52
N GLY A 135 -4.25 -0.41 -8.50
CA GLY A 135 -5.29 -1.41 -8.24
C GLY A 135 -5.65 -1.60 -6.76
N VAL A 136 -5.34 -0.64 -5.88
CA VAL A 136 -5.90 -0.63 -4.51
C VAL A 136 -7.41 -0.56 -4.61
N LYS A 137 -8.10 -1.50 -3.97
CA LYS A 137 -9.55 -1.63 -4.04
C LYS A 137 -10.22 -0.56 -3.19
N GLN A 138 -11.43 -0.13 -3.58
CA GLN A 138 -12.22 0.75 -2.70
C GLN A 138 -12.63 0.00 -1.43
N ILE A 139 -13.19 -1.20 -1.60
CA ILE A 139 -13.62 -2.12 -0.56
C ILE A 139 -13.24 -3.53 -1.05
N PHE A 140 -12.87 -4.43 -0.14
CA PHE A 140 -12.64 -5.84 -0.47
C PHE A 140 -13.93 -6.56 -0.86
N THR A 141 -13.80 -7.59 -1.69
CA THR A 141 -14.93 -8.43 -2.10
C THR A 141 -15.08 -9.65 -1.18
N VAL A 142 -16.14 -10.42 -1.38
CA VAL A 142 -16.36 -11.68 -0.67
C VAL A 142 -15.23 -12.68 -0.98
N GLU A 143 -14.74 -12.70 -2.22
CA GLU A 143 -13.65 -13.56 -2.67
C GLU A 143 -12.32 -13.21 -1.98
N ASP A 144 -12.07 -11.92 -1.75
CA ASP A 144 -10.89 -11.47 -1.01
C ASP A 144 -10.92 -12.01 0.42
N PHE A 145 -12.07 -11.88 1.09
CA PHE A 145 -12.29 -12.42 2.42
C PHE A 145 -12.20 -13.95 2.47
N ALA A 146 -12.77 -14.64 1.47
CA ALA A 146 -12.67 -16.10 1.36
C ALA A 146 -11.21 -16.56 1.18
N SER A 147 -10.41 -15.83 0.41
CA SER A 147 -8.99 -16.10 0.19
C SER A 147 -8.18 -15.99 1.50
N VAL A 148 -8.55 -15.07 2.39
CA VAL A 148 -7.96 -14.98 3.74
C VAL A 148 -8.27 -16.23 4.56
N LEU A 149 -9.52 -16.68 4.57
CA LEU A 149 -9.91 -17.90 5.30
C LEU A 149 -9.17 -19.14 4.77
N GLU A 150 -9.01 -19.23 3.45
CA GLU A 150 -8.22 -20.28 2.81
C GLU A 150 -6.75 -20.20 3.20
N ALA A 151 -6.15 -19.01 3.20
CA ALA A 151 -4.77 -18.80 3.62
C ALA A 151 -4.54 -19.20 5.08
N ILE A 152 -5.46 -18.86 5.99
CA ILE A 152 -5.40 -19.27 7.40
C ILE A 152 -5.50 -20.80 7.54
N LYS A 153 -6.41 -21.44 6.80
CA LYS A 153 -6.56 -22.90 6.78
C LYS A 153 -5.27 -23.58 6.31
N ASN A 154 -4.69 -23.08 5.22
CA ASN A 154 -3.47 -23.62 4.63
C ASN A 154 -2.25 -23.44 5.55
N ALA A 155 -2.11 -22.27 6.18
CA ALA A 155 -1.04 -22.02 7.14
C ALA A 155 -1.11 -22.98 8.34
N ASN A 156 -2.31 -23.31 8.79
CA ASN A 156 -2.53 -24.18 9.94
C ASN A 156 -2.40 -25.68 9.63
N ASN A 157 -2.28 -26.14 8.38
CA ASN A 157 -1.96 -27.53 7.99
C ASN A 157 -2.70 -28.62 8.82
N CYS A 158 -4.02 -28.47 9.02
CA CYS A 158 -4.86 -29.36 9.85
C CYS A 158 -4.53 -29.40 11.37
N ARG A 159 -3.73 -28.46 11.87
CA ARG A 159 -3.51 -28.22 13.30
C ARG A 159 -4.64 -27.36 13.87
N LYS A 160 -4.72 -27.31 15.21
CA LYS A 160 -5.63 -26.40 15.91
C LYS A 160 -5.26 -24.96 15.53
N ILE A 161 -6.26 -24.23 15.05
CA ILE A 161 -6.17 -22.80 14.78
C ILE A 161 -5.77 -22.06 16.06
N SER A 162 -4.93 -21.03 15.94
CA SER A 162 -4.62 -20.16 17.07
C SER A 162 -5.86 -19.35 17.47
N GLU A 163 -5.93 -18.88 18.72
CA GLU A 163 -7.04 -18.03 19.15
C GLU A 163 -7.11 -16.74 18.30
N ASN A 164 -5.96 -16.16 17.95
CA ASN A 164 -5.89 -14.97 17.12
C ASN A 164 -6.46 -15.21 15.71
N ASP A 165 -6.07 -16.31 15.08
CA ASP A 165 -6.58 -16.69 13.76
C ASP A 165 -8.08 -17.02 13.81
N PHE A 166 -8.54 -17.66 14.89
CA PHE A 166 -9.97 -17.94 15.09
C PHE A 166 -10.79 -16.65 15.20
N GLN A 167 -10.33 -15.70 16.02
CA GLN A 167 -10.98 -14.39 16.14
C GLN A 167 -10.93 -13.60 14.83
N LEU A 168 -9.86 -13.72 14.06
CA LEU A 168 -9.77 -13.13 12.73
C LEU A 168 -10.78 -13.78 11.77
N CYS A 169 -10.84 -15.10 11.67
CA CYS A 169 -11.82 -15.81 10.85
C CYS A 169 -13.26 -15.38 11.20
N ARG A 170 -13.56 -15.26 12.50
CA ARG A 170 -14.87 -14.81 12.97
C ARG A 170 -15.21 -13.41 12.44
N ARG A 171 -14.28 -12.44 12.56
CA ARG A 171 -14.45 -11.07 12.05
C ARG A 171 -14.61 -11.05 10.52
N ILE A 172 -13.79 -11.79 9.79
CA ILE A 172 -13.86 -11.92 8.34
C ILE A 172 -15.24 -12.42 7.90
N ILE A 173 -15.79 -13.42 8.59
CA ILE A 173 -17.11 -13.96 8.30
C ILE A 173 -18.22 -12.96 8.68
N SER A 174 -18.19 -12.41 9.90
CA SER A 174 -19.30 -11.59 10.41
C SER A 174 -19.32 -10.17 9.85
N GLU A 175 -18.17 -9.52 9.74
CA GLU A 175 -18.04 -8.11 9.36
C GLU A 175 -17.68 -7.95 7.88
N GLY A 176 -16.93 -8.89 7.32
CA GLY A 176 -16.58 -8.92 5.89
C GLY A 176 -17.70 -9.54 5.05
N ILE A 177 -17.76 -10.87 5.04
CA ILE A 177 -18.66 -11.63 4.15
C ILE A 177 -20.13 -11.31 4.44
N TRP A 178 -20.57 -11.45 5.69
CA TRP A 178 -21.96 -11.18 6.06
C TRP A 178 -22.33 -9.70 5.94
N GLY A 179 -21.39 -8.79 6.20
CA GLY A 179 -21.59 -7.35 5.99
C GLY A 179 -21.96 -7.05 4.53
N LEU A 180 -21.19 -7.61 3.59
CA LEU A 180 -21.43 -7.42 2.16
C LEU A 180 -22.69 -8.13 1.65
N ILE A 181 -22.96 -9.35 2.13
CA ILE A 181 -24.13 -10.14 1.69
C ILE A 181 -25.44 -9.54 2.18
N ARG A 182 -25.49 -9.04 3.42
CA ARG A 182 -26.70 -8.42 3.99
C ARG A 182 -27.16 -7.21 3.21
N GLU A 183 -26.24 -6.50 2.57
CA GLU A 183 -26.55 -5.33 1.74
C GLU A 183 -27.06 -5.69 0.33
N LYS A 184 -27.10 -6.98 -0.02
CA LYS A 184 -27.50 -7.48 -1.36
C LYS A 184 -28.80 -8.29 -1.30
N SER A 185 -29.49 -8.40 -2.44
CA SER A 185 -30.68 -9.25 -2.55
C SER A 185 -30.31 -10.74 -2.55
N GLN A 186 -31.26 -11.59 -2.15
CA GLN A 186 -31.08 -13.04 -2.13
C GLN A 186 -30.74 -13.60 -3.53
N ASP A 187 -31.43 -13.15 -4.58
CA ASP A 187 -31.16 -13.57 -5.97
C ASP A 187 -29.72 -13.22 -6.42
N PHE A 188 -29.19 -12.09 -5.97
CA PHE A 188 -27.80 -11.70 -6.27
C PHE A 188 -26.81 -12.66 -5.61
N CYS A 189 -27.09 -13.06 -4.37
CA CYS A 189 -26.21 -13.93 -3.61
C CYS A 189 -26.23 -15.36 -4.13
N GLU A 190 -27.41 -15.90 -4.46
CA GLU A 190 -27.54 -17.23 -5.08
C GLU A 190 -26.81 -17.31 -6.42
N LYS A 191 -26.89 -16.25 -7.23
CA LYS A 191 -26.24 -16.19 -8.54
C LYS A 191 -24.71 -16.08 -8.47
N ASN A 192 -24.16 -15.31 -7.53
CA ASN A 192 -22.72 -15.00 -7.48
C ASN A 192 -21.95 -15.82 -6.44
N TYR A 193 -22.60 -16.26 -5.36
CA TYR A 193 -21.95 -16.89 -4.20
C TYR A 193 -22.51 -18.27 -3.87
N GLY A 194 -23.30 -18.90 -4.75
CA GLY A 194 -24.03 -20.14 -4.50
C GLY A 194 -23.21 -21.39 -4.10
N GLN A 195 -21.87 -21.29 -4.05
CA GLN A 195 -20.99 -22.32 -3.49
C GLN A 195 -20.55 -22.06 -2.04
N ILE A 196 -20.76 -20.85 -1.53
CA ILE A 196 -20.43 -20.48 -0.16
C ILE A 196 -21.57 -20.97 0.73
N LEU A 197 -21.41 -22.14 1.33
CA LEU A 197 -22.32 -22.63 2.36
C LEU A 197 -22.16 -21.75 3.61
N LEU A 198 -23.07 -20.79 3.75
CA LEU A 198 -23.20 -19.96 4.94
C LEU A 198 -23.95 -20.75 6.03
N PRO A 199 -23.55 -20.65 7.30
CA PRO A 199 -24.24 -21.30 8.42
C PRO A 199 -25.65 -20.76 8.65
#